data_AF-A0A3D5MQT6-F1
#
_entry.id   AF-A0A3D5MQT6-F1
#
_cell.length_a   1.000
_cell.length_b   1.000
_cell.length_c   1.000
_cell.angle_alpha   90.00
_cell.angle_beta   90.00
_cell.angle_gamma   90.00
#
_symmetry.space_group_name_H-M   'P 1'
#
loop_
_entity.id
_entity.type
_entity.pdbx_description
1 polymer ?
#
loop_
_entity_poly.entity_id
_entity_poly.type
_entity_poly.pdbx_seq_one_letter_code
_entity_poly.pdbx_strand_id
1 'polypeptide(L)'
;MYRFRKTKYLLDEQYDELNNQEIYFASPEKLNDPMEGIKDIFWQGDEILWRNFMNHYLMCLEHVTNMWSVVGEDKEINKDFIPIFKNSIEFSSVKHKERFIKIQDYFFANKIIKNMPSFLADKNKKIRYNELLNYLKVIHKFAFDSINFVDSNYGYIKRMSIFENILEENNIIQLERGENNREEDDNEFILEDEIESMFNTLNNINSSRDIFKVYDEKGESVFSNKTFIMIQFPEAYLSEIEELIWPKWYAACFTNQCTSLSSWGTYGDNHRGVCLKFKTKYKEEDKSEFLDLTGVIKNGANTVIGNDCYKLSKFNYENVLSELDFFKTLGGLTYPNFDKYWYANKKA
;
A
#
# COMPACT_ATOMS: atom_id res chain seq x y z
N MET A 1 -1.34 -5.71 34.05
CA MET A 1 -0.58 -5.68 32.78
C MET A 1 0.72 -4.91 32.94
N TYR A 2 1.74 -5.23 32.15
CA TYR A 2 3.05 -4.57 32.16
C TYR A 2 3.35 -3.91 30.81
N ARG A 3 4.08 -2.80 30.80
CA ARG A 3 4.54 -2.14 29.58
C ARG A 3 5.99 -1.70 29.73
N PHE A 4 6.83 -2.08 28.79
CA PHE A 4 8.22 -1.63 28.74
C PHE A 4 8.32 -0.29 28.01
N ARG A 5 9.14 0.62 28.57
CA ARG A 5 9.37 1.95 28.00
C ARG A 5 10.82 2.37 28.16
N LYS A 6 11.33 3.10 27.17
CA LYS A 6 12.62 3.78 27.27
C LYS A 6 12.50 4.95 28.24
N THR A 7 13.51 5.17 29.08
CA THR A 7 13.54 6.28 30.05
C THR A 7 13.34 7.64 29.40
N LYS A 8 13.89 7.84 28.19
CA LYS A 8 13.72 9.07 27.41
C LYS A 8 12.25 9.47 27.21
N TYR A 9 11.36 8.51 26.93
CA TYR A 9 9.94 8.82 26.69
C TYR A 9 9.19 9.12 27.99
N LEU A 10 9.71 8.65 29.13
CA LEU A 10 9.09 8.84 30.43
C LEU A 10 9.48 10.15 31.09
N LEU A 11 10.72 10.59 30.90
CA LEU A 11 11.35 11.66 31.70
C LEU A 11 11.80 12.88 30.89
N ASP A 12 12.03 12.76 29.59
CA ASP A 12 12.47 13.91 28.79
C ASP A 12 11.30 14.89 28.64
N GLU A 13 11.59 16.18 28.78
CA GLU A 13 10.60 17.28 28.70
C GLU A 13 9.79 17.29 27.40
N GLN A 14 10.33 16.71 26.31
CA GLN A 14 9.63 16.60 25.04
C GLN A 14 8.43 15.64 25.09
N TYR A 15 8.47 14.60 25.94
CA TYR A 15 7.46 13.55 26.00
C TYR A 15 6.73 13.52 27.34
N ASP A 16 7.49 13.46 28.43
CA ASP A 16 7.03 13.46 29.82
C ASP A 16 5.82 12.52 30.10
N GLU A 17 5.80 11.33 29.48
CA GLU A 17 4.66 10.38 29.54
C GLU A 17 4.29 10.04 30.99
N LEU A 18 5.27 10.00 31.89
CA LEU A 18 5.05 9.60 33.29
C LEU A 18 4.32 10.68 34.09
N ASN A 19 4.72 11.95 33.97
CA ASN A 19 4.04 13.03 34.70
C ASN A 19 2.65 13.29 34.14
N ASN A 20 2.49 13.23 32.81
CA ASN A 20 1.21 13.44 32.14
C ASN A 20 0.25 12.25 32.32
N GLN A 21 0.73 11.10 32.82
CA GLN A 21 -0.03 9.85 32.95
C GLN A 21 -0.62 9.39 31.61
N GLU A 22 0.15 9.54 30.53
CA GLU A 22 -0.28 9.28 29.17
C GLU A 22 0.21 7.93 28.65
N ILE A 23 -0.56 7.35 27.74
CA ILE A 23 -0.20 6.13 27.04
C ILE A 23 -0.12 6.49 25.56
N TYR A 24 1.09 6.56 25.01
CA TYR A 24 1.24 6.78 23.57
C TYR A 24 0.87 5.51 22.79
N PHE A 25 -0.02 5.65 21.81
CA PHE A 25 -0.39 4.60 20.86
C PHE A 25 0.49 4.73 19.61
N ALA A 26 1.27 3.69 19.33
CA ALA A 26 2.20 3.66 18.20
C ALA A 26 1.47 3.27 16.92
N SER A 27 1.88 3.87 15.79
CA SER A 27 1.50 3.39 14.47
C SER A 27 2.14 2.02 14.20
N PRO A 28 1.65 1.23 13.23
CA PRO A 28 2.15 -0.12 12.99
C PRO A 28 3.66 -0.17 12.73
N GLU A 29 4.17 0.78 11.94
CA GLU A 29 5.62 0.95 11.64
C GLU A 29 6.51 1.22 12.87
N LYS A 30 5.91 1.66 13.99
CA LYS A 30 6.59 2.01 15.24
C LYS A 30 6.33 1.00 16.35
N LEU A 31 5.64 -0.10 16.04
CA LEU A 31 5.47 -1.18 17.01
C LEU A 31 6.82 -1.83 17.29
N ASN A 32 7.02 -2.22 18.54
CA ASN A 32 8.31 -2.74 18.96
C ASN A 32 8.52 -4.19 18.51
N ASP A 33 7.45 -4.88 18.13
CA ASP A 33 7.48 -6.25 17.66
C ASP A 33 7.40 -6.27 16.13
N PRO A 34 8.39 -6.84 15.43
CA PRO A 34 8.42 -6.88 13.97
C PRO A 34 7.31 -7.75 13.36
N MET A 35 6.73 -8.68 14.12
CA MET A 35 5.59 -9.49 13.67
C MET A 35 4.26 -8.74 13.82
N GLU A 36 4.18 -7.74 14.69
CA GLU A 36 2.99 -6.93 14.88
C GLU A 36 2.83 -5.95 13.69
N GLY A 37 1.89 -6.24 12.81
CA GLY A 37 1.56 -5.39 11.66
C GLY A 37 1.95 -5.95 10.30
N ILE A 38 2.60 -7.13 10.25
CA ILE A 38 2.79 -7.84 8.98
C ILE A 38 1.41 -8.31 8.48
N LYS A 39 1.11 -8.00 7.22
CA LYS A 39 -0.07 -8.46 6.51
C LYS A 39 0.41 -9.38 5.39
N ASP A 40 -0.22 -10.53 5.25
CA ASP A 40 -0.07 -11.32 4.04
C ASP A 40 -1.23 -10.97 3.11
N ILE A 41 -0.95 -10.20 2.06
CA ILE A 41 -1.96 -9.67 1.13
C ILE A 41 -1.84 -10.40 -0.20
N PHE A 42 -2.98 -10.82 -0.73
CA PHE A 42 -3.11 -11.29 -2.10
C PHE A 42 -4.26 -10.58 -2.81
N TRP A 43 -4.21 -10.59 -4.14
CA TRP A 43 -5.25 -10.03 -5.01
C TRP A 43 -5.96 -11.16 -5.75
N GLN A 44 -7.28 -11.26 -5.55
CA GLN A 44 -8.13 -12.21 -6.26
C GLN A 44 -9.48 -11.54 -6.56
N GLY A 45 -9.73 -11.24 -7.83
CA GLY A 45 -10.90 -10.50 -8.26
C GLY A 45 -11.44 -11.01 -9.58
N ASP A 46 -12.67 -10.64 -9.92
CA ASP A 46 -13.22 -10.87 -11.25
C ASP A 46 -12.70 -9.81 -12.25
N GLU A 47 -13.11 -9.95 -13.51
CA GLU A 47 -12.69 -9.04 -14.58
C GLU A 47 -13.08 -7.58 -14.29
N ILE A 48 -14.21 -7.36 -13.59
CA ILE A 48 -14.70 -6.02 -13.26
C ILE A 48 -13.76 -5.38 -12.23
N LEU A 49 -13.41 -6.11 -11.17
CA LEU A 49 -12.49 -5.65 -10.13
C LEU A 49 -11.12 -5.31 -10.72
N TRP A 50 -10.57 -6.18 -11.57
CA TRP A 50 -9.28 -5.91 -12.22
C TRP A 50 -9.32 -4.72 -13.17
N ARG A 51 -10.40 -4.58 -13.95
CA ARG A 51 -10.59 -3.40 -14.80
C ARG A 51 -10.68 -2.12 -13.97
N ASN A 52 -11.37 -2.16 -12.84
CA ASN A 52 -11.49 -1.02 -11.93
C ASN A 52 -10.17 -0.70 -11.21
N PHE A 53 -9.39 -1.71 -10.83
CA PHE A 53 -8.03 -1.56 -10.31
C PHE A 53 -7.12 -0.85 -11.32
N MET A 54 -7.13 -1.27 -12.59
CA MET A 54 -6.35 -0.61 -13.65
C MET A 54 -6.82 0.82 -13.92
N ASN A 55 -8.13 1.09 -13.86
CA ASN A 55 -8.66 2.45 -13.95
C ASN A 55 -8.20 3.33 -12.79
N HIS A 56 -8.18 2.79 -11.57
CA HIS A 56 -7.71 3.50 -10.38
C HIS A 56 -6.21 3.81 -10.47
N TYR A 57 -5.41 2.84 -10.91
CA TYR A 57 -3.99 3.01 -11.20
C TYR A 57 -3.76 4.14 -12.21
N LEU A 58 -4.47 4.11 -13.34
CA LEU A 58 -4.36 5.12 -14.40
C LEU A 58 -4.73 6.52 -13.92
N MET A 59 -5.76 6.65 -13.07
CA MET A 59 -6.16 7.91 -12.46
C MET A 59 -5.09 8.45 -11.50
N CYS A 60 -4.49 7.58 -10.68
CA CYS A 60 -3.40 7.98 -9.79
C CYS A 60 -2.17 8.45 -10.59
N LEU A 61 -1.82 7.73 -11.66
CA LEU A 61 -0.70 8.09 -12.53
C LEU A 61 -0.95 9.41 -13.25
N GLU A 62 -2.16 9.62 -13.77
CA GLU A 62 -2.57 10.88 -14.41
C GLU A 62 -2.44 12.06 -13.45
N HIS A 63 -2.86 11.90 -12.19
CA HIS A 63 -2.73 12.95 -11.19
C HIS A 63 -1.27 13.32 -10.94
N VAL A 64 -0.40 12.34 -10.71
CA VAL A 64 1.01 12.58 -10.42
C VAL A 64 1.74 13.16 -11.65
N THR A 65 1.39 12.70 -12.85
CA THR A 65 1.96 13.24 -14.11
C THR A 65 1.55 14.71 -14.33
N ASN A 66 0.30 15.06 -14.03
CA ASN A 66 -0.13 16.47 -14.07
C ASN A 66 0.61 17.32 -13.04
N MET A 67 0.79 16.81 -11.82
CA MET A 67 1.52 17.52 -10.76
C MET A 67 2.96 17.80 -11.19
N TRP A 68 3.64 16.80 -11.78
CA TRP A 68 4.96 16.99 -12.37
C TRP A 68 4.98 18.01 -13.50
N SER A 69 3.95 18.03 -14.35
CA SER A 69 3.86 19.02 -15.43
C SER A 69 3.74 20.47 -14.92
N VAL A 70 3.21 20.66 -13.70
CA VAL A 70 3.09 21.98 -13.06
C VAL A 70 4.33 22.37 -12.29
N VAL A 71 4.93 21.43 -11.55
CA VAL A 71 6.01 21.73 -10.58
C VAL A 71 7.41 21.43 -11.16
N GLY A 72 7.50 20.70 -12.26
CA GLY A 72 8.77 20.31 -12.88
C GLY A 72 9.63 19.50 -11.91
N GLU A 73 10.90 19.89 -11.76
CA GLU A 73 11.85 19.29 -10.83
C GLU A 73 12.10 20.16 -9.58
N ASP A 74 11.33 21.25 -9.41
CA ASP A 74 11.54 22.22 -8.32
C ASP A 74 11.08 21.70 -6.96
N LYS A 75 10.18 20.71 -6.94
CA LYS A 75 9.69 20.04 -5.74
C LYS A 75 9.72 18.53 -5.96
N GLU A 76 10.34 17.81 -5.04
CA GLU A 76 10.36 16.36 -5.07
C GLU A 76 8.94 15.78 -4.97
N ILE A 77 8.62 14.90 -5.91
CA ILE A 77 7.40 14.10 -5.95
C ILE A 77 7.78 12.70 -5.46
N ASN A 78 7.06 12.24 -4.44
CA ASN A 78 7.24 10.94 -3.82
C ASN A 78 5.88 10.21 -3.70
N LYS A 79 5.87 9.06 -3.00
CA LYS A 79 4.68 8.22 -2.80
C LYS A 79 3.51 8.96 -2.12
N ASP A 80 3.77 9.96 -1.28
CA ASP A 80 2.73 10.69 -0.55
C ASP A 80 1.84 11.54 -1.49
N PHE A 81 2.27 11.77 -2.73
CA PHE A 81 1.49 12.47 -3.75
C PHE A 81 0.52 11.56 -4.52
N ILE A 82 0.54 10.25 -4.28
CA ILE A 82 -0.34 9.29 -4.94
C ILE A 82 -1.74 9.39 -4.31
N PRO A 83 -2.78 9.78 -5.07
CA PRO A 83 -4.08 10.10 -4.50
C PRO A 83 -4.96 8.84 -4.39
N ILE A 84 -4.54 7.86 -3.59
CA ILE A 84 -5.21 6.55 -3.50
C ILE A 84 -6.67 6.61 -3.02
N PHE A 85 -7.05 7.64 -2.26
CA PHE A 85 -8.44 7.82 -1.79
C PHE A 85 -9.29 8.66 -2.75
N LYS A 86 -8.69 9.19 -3.82
CA LYS A 86 -9.38 10.05 -4.78
C LYS A 86 -10.29 9.21 -5.67
N ASN A 87 -11.46 9.77 -5.99
CA ASN A 87 -12.44 9.10 -6.84
C ASN A 87 -12.81 9.98 -8.03
N SER A 88 -13.34 9.39 -9.10
CA SER A 88 -13.78 10.13 -10.30
C SER A 88 -14.96 11.12 -10.08
N ILE A 89 -15.56 11.20 -8.88
CA ILE A 89 -16.48 12.29 -8.49
C ILE A 89 -15.72 13.58 -8.16
N GLU A 90 -14.44 13.50 -7.83
CA GLU A 90 -13.60 14.64 -7.44
C GLU A 90 -12.86 15.28 -8.63
N PHE A 91 -13.27 14.96 -9.87
CA PHE A 91 -12.78 15.70 -11.02
C PHE A 91 -13.25 17.15 -10.93
N SER A 92 -12.29 18.06 -10.89
CA SER A 92 -12.51 19.49 -10.68
C SER A 92 -13.27 20.17 -11.82
N SER A 93 -13.37 19.54 -13.00
CA SER A 93 -14.10 20.07 -14.15
C SER A 93 -14.63 18.98 -15.10
N VAL A 94 -15.68 19.32 -15.87
CA VAL A 94 -16.21 18.48 -16.96
C VAL A 94 -15.12 18.16 -18.00
N LYS A 95 -14.28 19.16 -18.34
CA LYS A 95 -13.16 18.99 -19.26
C LYS A 95 -12.13 17.98 -18.75
N HIS A 96 -11.85 17.95 -17.45
CA HIS A 96 -10.97 16.94 -16.85
C HIS A 96 -11.55 15.54 -17.01
N LYS A 97 -12.85 15.39 -16.72
CA LYS A 97 -13.54 14.10 -16.88
C LYS A 97 -13.53 13.60 -18.34
N GLU A 98 -13.83 14.47 -19.30
CA GLU A 98 -13.79 14.13 -20.74
C GLU A 98 -12.39 13.73 -21.20
N ARG A 99 -11.36 14.45 -20.74
CA ARG A 99 -9.97 14.12 -21.03
C ARG A 99 -9.60 12.75 -20.46
N PHE A 100 -9.97 12.49 -19.21
CA PHE A 100 -9.68 11.20 -18.58
C PHE A 100 -10.37 10.04 -19.29
N ILE A 101 -11.63 10.20 -19.73
CA ILE A 101 -12.34 9.19 -20.53
C ILE A 101 -11.54 8.85 -21.80
N LYS A 102 -11.04 9.85 -22.53
CA LYS A 102 -10.21 9.61 -23.72
C LYS A 102 -8.91 8.85 -23.41
N ILE A 103 -8.30 9.12 -22.25
CA ILE A 103 -7.12 8.37 -21.79
C ILE A 103 -7.50 6.91 -21.54
N GLN A 104 -8.63 6.66 -20.85
CA GLN A 104 -9.14 5.32 -20.60
C GLN A 104 -9.44 4.58 -21.91
N ASP A 105 -10.09 5.24 -22.87
CA ASP A 105 -10.44 4.64 -24.16
C ASP A 105 -9.18 4.25 -24.95
N TYR A 106 -8.16 5.12 -24.99
CA TYR A 106 -6.90 4.81 -25.65
C TYR A 106 -6.14 3.67 -24.95
N PHE A 107 -6.11 3.70 -23.62
CA PHE A 107 -5.45 2.68 -22.80
C PHE A 107 -6.06 1.28 -23.02
N PHE A 108 -7.38 1.14 -22.98
CA PHE A 108 -8.06 -0.14 -23.22
C PHE A 108 -8.24 -0.49 -24.71
N ALA A 109 -7.90 0.39 -25.65
CA ALA A 109 -7.87 0.05 -27.07
C ALA A 109 -6.70 -0.89 -27.42
N ASN A 110 -5.63 -0.90 -26.61
CA ASN A 110 -4.50 -1.80 -26.80
C ASN A 110 -4.92 -3.26 -26.53
N LYS A 111 -4.57 -4.19 -27.44
CA LYS A 111 -4.96 -5.61 -27.36
C LYS A 111 -4.47 -6.30 -26.08
N ILE A 112 -3.26 -5.99 -25.62
CA ILE A 112 -2.65 -6.59 -24.43
C ILE A 112 -3.43 -6.13 -23.19
N ILE A 113 -3.58 -4.81 -23.05
CA ILE A 113 -4.28 -4.19 -21.92
C ILE A 113 -5.76 -4.59 -21.88
N LYS A 114 -6.41 -4.70 -23.04
CA LYS A 114 -7.81 -5.12 -23.13
C LYS A 114 -8.05 -6.52 -22.56
N ASN A 115 -7.10 -7.45 -22.77
CA ASN A 115 -7.22 -8.83 -22.31
C ASN A 115 -6.69 -9.04 -20.88
N MET A 116 -5.93 -8.07 -20.35
CA MET A 116 -5.28 -8.16 -19.04
C MET A 116 -6.29 -8.40 -17.88
N PRO A 117 -7.45 -7.72 -17.80
CA PRO A 117 -8.43 -7.99 -16.75
C PRO A 117 -8.93 -9.44 -16.76
N SER A 118 -9.22 -10.01 -17.93
CA SER A 118 -9.70 -11.39 -18.03
C SER A 118 -8.60 -12.39 -17.66
N PHE A 119 -7.35 -12.11 -18.03
CA PHE A 119 -6.17 -12.89 -17.65
C PHE A 119 -5.94 -12.90 -16.13
N LEU A 120 -6.09 -11.75 -15.47
CA LEU A 120 -5.92 -11.64 -14.01
C LEU A 120 -7.11 -12.20 -13.22
N ALA A 121 -8.28 -12.33 -13.86
CA ALA A 121 -9.53 -12.74 -13.24
C ALA A 121 -9.71 -14.27 -13.08
N ASP A 122 -8.67 -15.06 -13.32
CA ASP A 122 -8.74 -16.50 -13.08
C ASP A 122 -9.06 -16.77 -11.60
N LYS A 123 -10.17 -17.50 -11.37
CA LYS A 123 -10.74 -17.71 -10.04
C LYS A 123 -9.83 -18.51 -9.13
N ASN A 124 -8.92 -19.31 -9.67
CA ASN A 124 -8.00 -20.11 -8.88
C ASN A 124 -6.67 -19.38 -8.63
N LYS A 125 -6.50 -18.17 -9.16
CA LYS A 125 -5.23 -17.45 -9.10
C LYS A 125 -5.23 -16.43 -7.97
N LYS A 126 -4.48 -16.71 -6.90
CA LYS A 126 -4.02 -15.69 -5.97
C LYS A 126 -2.79 -15.01 -6.56
N ILE A 127 -2.84 -13.68 -6.66
CA ILE A 127 -1.71 -12.88 -7.13
C ILE A 127 -1.04 -12.25 -5.92
N ARG A 128 0.26 -12.49 -5.77
CA ARG A 128 1.07 -11.93 -4.69
C ARG A 128 1.77 -10.63 -5.12
N TYR A 129 2.40 -9.95 -4.16
CA TYR A 129 2.94 -8.61 -4.36
C TYR A 129 3.95 -8.55 -5.53
N ASN A 130 4.96 -9.44 -5.57
CA ASN A 130 5.99 -9.37 -6.60
C ASN A 130 5.45 -9.71 -7.99
N GLU A 131 4.53 -10.66 -8.09
CA GLU A 131 3.81 -10.97 -9.33
C GLU A 131 3.02 -9.75 -9.82
N LEU A 132 2.21 -9.13 -8.95
CA LEU A 132 1.41 -7.96 -9.31
C LEU A 132 2.29 -6.77 -9.72
N LEU A 133 3.42 -6.55 -9.04
CA LEU A 133 4.37 -5.50 -9.38
C LEU A 133 4.91 -5.67 -10.82
N ASN A 134 5.21 -6.90 -11.24
CA ASN A 134 5.65 -7.15 -12.61
C ASN A 134 4.54 -6.86 -13.64
N TYR A 135 3.31 -7.28 -13.36
CA TYR A 135 2.17 -6.94 -14.20
C TYR A 135 1.96 -5.42 -14.28
N LEU A 136 2.06 -4.72 -13.16
CA LEU A 136 1.96 -3.27 -13.13
C LEU A 136 3.10 -2.57 -13.87
N LYS A 137 4.34 -3.07 -13.85
CA LYS A 137 5.45 -2.53 -14.65
C LYS A 137 5.18 -2.62 -16.15
N VAL A 138 4.49 -3.66 -16.61
CA VAL A 138 4.03 -3.78 -18.01
C VAL A 138 2.92 -2.78 -18.29
N ILE A 139 1.87 -2.78 -17.46
CA ILE A 139 0.72 -1.89 -17.57
C ILE A 139 1.15 -0.42 -17.56
N HIS A 140 2.11 -0.07 -16.72
CA HIS A 140 2.61 1.29 -16.52
C HIS A 140 3.09 1.93 -17.82
N LYS A 141 3.81 1.18 -18.66
CA LYS A 141 4.32 1.68 -19.95
C LYS A 141 3.18 2.13 -20.86
N PHE A 142 2.13 1.31 -20.96
CA PHE A 142 0.94 1.62 -21.74
C PHE A 142 0.13 2.77 -21.12
N ALA A 143 -0.01 2.77 -19.80
CA ALA A 143 -0.73 3.82 -19.07
C ALA A 143 -0.08 5.20 -19.28
N PHE A 144 1.24 5.28 -19.13
CA PHE A 144 2.01 6.50 -19.34
C PHE A 144 2.00 6.97 -20.79
N ASP A 145 2.12 6.05 -21.77
CA ASP A 145 1.98 6.40 -23.20
C ASP A 145 0.58 6.95 -23.51
N SER A 146 -0.46 6.38 -22.90
CA SER A 146 -1.85 6.81 -23.09
C SER A 146 -2.07 8.23 -22.59
N ILE A 147 -1.51 8.58 -21.42
CA ILE A 147 -1.55 9.93 -20.85
C ILE A 147 -0.81 10.90 -21.77
N ASN A 148 0.43 10.59 -22.15
CA ASN A 148 1.24 11.44 -23.03
C ASN A 148 0.59 11.67 -24.40
N PHE A 149 -0.01 10.64 -25.00
CA PHE A 149 -0.70 10.74 -26.28
C PHE A 149 -1.86 11.74 -26.20
N VAL A 150 -2.74 11.56 -25.21
CA VAL A 150 -3.89 12.47 -25.05
C VAL A 150 -3.42 13.88 -24.70
N ASP A 151 -2.50 14.04 -23.75
CA ASP A 151 -2.03 15.37 -23.35
C ASP A 151 -1.30 16.11 -24.49
N SER A 152 -0.63 15.38 -25.38
CA SER A 152 -0.05 15.96 -26.59
C SER A 152 -1.11 16.45 -27.59
N ASN A 153 -2.22 15.73 -27.73
CA ASN A 153 -3.34 16.15 -28.60
C ASN A 153 -4.08 17.38 -28.06
N TYR A 154 -4.09 17.57 -26.73
CA TYR A 154 -4.61 18.79 -26.11
C TYR A 154 -3.60 19.95 -26.11
N GLY A 155 -2.36 19.71 -26.55
CA GLY A 155 -1.30 20.72 -26.61
C GLY A 155 -0.66 21.05 -25.26
N TYR A 156 -0.89 20.23 -24.22
CA TYR A 156 -0.29 20.44 -22.90
C TYR A 156 1.21 20.09 -22.88
N ILE A 157 1.62 19.09 -23.67
CA ILE A 157 2.99 18.56 -23.67
C ILE A 157 3.43 18.27 -25.11
N LYS A 158 4.69 18.53 -25.45
CA LYS A 158 5.28 18.04 -26.72
C LYS A 158 5.46 16.53 -26.60
N ARG A 159 4.85 15.73 -27.52
CA ARG A 159 4.88 14.26 -27.46
C ARG A 159 6.28 13.75 -27.13
N MET A 160 6.41 13.16 -25.95
CA MET A 160 7.63 12.52 -25.51
C MET A 160 7.69 11.14 -26.17
N SER A 161 8.50 10.98 -27.21
CA SER A 161 8.77 9.69 -27.87
C SER A 161 9.70 8.81 -27.03
N ILE A 162 9.34 8.55 -25.77
CA ILE A 162 10.21 7.80 -24.84
C ILE A 162 10.11 6.29 -25.08
N PHE A 163 8.95 5.81 -25.53
CA PHE A 163 8.65 4.39 -25.61
C PHE A 163 8.64 3.80 -27.03
N GLU A 164 8.99 4.56 -28.07
CA GLU A 164 9.02 4.04 -29.46
C GLU A 164 9.93 2.81 -29.63
N ASN A 165 10.89 2.57 -28.70
CA ASN A 165 11.81 1.44 -28.74
C ASN A 165 11.71 0.47 -27.54
N ILE A 166 10.73 0.59 -26.63
CA ILE A 166 10.67 -0.22 -25.38
C ILE A 166 9.37 -1.05 -25.29
N LEU A 167 8.71 -1.30 -26.41
CA LEU A 167 7.81 -2.45 -26.55
C LEU A 167 8.64 -3.66 -26.99
N GLU A 168 9.70 -4.00 -26.23
CA GLU A 168 10.34 -5.29 -26.47
C GLU A 168 9.34 -6.38 -26.11
N GLU A 169 9.04 -7.22 -27.10
CA GLU A 169 8.32 -8.50 -27.02
C GLU A 169 8.75 -9.34 -25.80
N ASN A 170 9.96 -9.12 -25.29
CA ASN A 170 10.53 -9.71 -24.07
C ASN A 170 9.65 -9.59 -22.81
N ASN A 171 8.85 -8.53 -22.63
CA ASN A 171 7.98 -8.44 -21.45
C ASN A 171 6.70 -9.28 -21.59
N ILE A 172 6.21 -9.50 -22.82
CA ILE A 172 5.03 -10.32 -23.10
C ILE A 172 5.39 -11.80 -22.95
N ILE A 173 6.59 -12.19 -23.41
CA ILE A 173 7.14 -13.55 -23.25
C ILE A 173 7.29 -13.93 -21.77
N GLN A 174 7.54 -12.97 -20.87
CA GLN A 174 7.59 -13.23 -19.42
C GLN A 174 6.20 -13.49 -18.81
N LEU A 175 5.14 -12.89 -19.35
CA LEU A 175 3.76 -13.15 -18.95
C LEU A 175 3.34 -14.57 -19.34
N GLU A 176 3.69 -15.00 -20.57
CA GLU A 176 3.37 -16.32 -21.13
C GLU A 176 4.15 -17.45 -20.43
N ARG A 177 5.40 -17.21 -19.99
CA ARG A 177 6.20 -18.22 -19.25
C ARG A 177 5.69 -18.49 -17.82
N GLY A 178 5.09 -17.49 -17.16
CA GLY A 178 4.50 -17.66 -15.84
C GLY A 178 3.22 -18.49 -15.84
N GLU A 179 2.46 -18.48 -16.95
CA GLU A 179 1.28 -19.34 -17.13
C GLU A 179 1.64 -20.80 -17.37
N ASN A 180 2.60 -21.07 -18.26
CA ASN A 180 3.00 -22.45 -18.59
C ASN A 180 3.51 -23.23 -17.37
N ASN A 181 4.15 -22.56 -16.40
CA ASN A 181 4.62 -23.21 -15.17
C ASN A 181 3.48 -23.55 -14.19
N ARG A 182 2.30 -22.93 -14.30
CA ARG A 182 1.16 -23.20 -13.41
C ARG A 182 0.32 -24.39 -13.83
N GLU A 183 0.43 -24.82 -15.08
CA GLU A 183 -0.34 -25.96 -15.61
C GLU A 183 0.26 -27.33 -15.24
N GLU A 184 1.47 -27.39 -14.68
CA GLU A 184 2.22 -28.65 -14.49
C GLU A 184 2.25 -29.22 -13.05
N ASP A 185 1.77 -28.50 -12.01
CA ASP A 185 1.97 -28.93 -10.61
C ASP A 185 0.68 -28.96 -9.75
N ASP A 186 0.36 -30.14 -9.19
CA ASP A 186 -0.86 -30.41 -8.39
C ASP A 186 -0.77 -29.86 -6.95
N ASN A 187 0.37 -29.32 -6.52
CA ASN A 187 0.59 -28.77 -5.18
C ASN A 187 0.54 -27.23 -5.16
N GLU A 188 -0.67 -26.68 -5.08
CA GLU A 188 -0.99 -25.25 -5.17
C GLU A 188 -0.14 -24.35 -4.23
N PHE A 189 0.14 -24.79 -3.00
CA PHE A 189 0.91 -24.00 -2.02
C PHE A 189 2.41 -23.88 -2.35
N ILE A 190 3.04 -24.95 -2.82
CA ILE A 190 4.48 -24.94 -3.19
C ILE A 190 4.68 -24.08 -4.44
N LEU A 191 3.73 -24.18 -5.37
CA LEU A 191 3.73 -23.42 -6.62
C LEU A 191 3.60 -21.91 -6.39
N GLU A 192 2.77 -21.45 -5.44
CA GLU A 192 2.64 -20.01 -5.11
C GLU A 192 3.98 -19.42 -4.61
N ASP A 193 4.65 -20.09 -3.66
CA ASP A 193 5.91 -19.63 -3.10
C ASP A 193 7.05 -19.61 -4.14
N GLU A 194 7.10 -20.61 -5.01
CA GLU A 194 8.09 -20.68 -6.10
C GLU A 194 7.88 -19.58 -7.15
N ILE A 195 6.61 -19.30 -7.50
CA ILE A 195 6.26 -18.21 -8.42
C ILE A 195 6.61 -16.86 -7.82
N GLU A 196 6.29 -16.63 -6.55
CA GLU A 196 6.62 -15.37 -5.87
C GLU A 196 8.15 -15.18 -5.76
N SER A 197 8.90 -16.25 -5.47
CA SER A 197 10.37 -16.23 -5.47
C SER A 197 10.96 -15.92 -6.86
N MET A 198 10.38 -16.50 -7.91
CA MET A 198 10.75 -16.20 -9.30
C MET A 198 10.50 -14.73 -9.63
N PHE A 199 9.32 -14.19 -9.30
CA PHE A 199 9.00 -12.79 -9.55
C PHE A 199 9.81 -11.82 -8.70
N ASN A 200 10.15 -12.18 -7.46
CA ASN A 200 11.10 -11.43 -6.63
C ASN A 200 12.47 -11.35 -7.31
N THR A 201 12.98 -12.47 -7.85
CA THR A 201 14.23 -12.50 -8.61
C THR A 201 14.16 -11.59 -9.85
N LEU A 202 13.07 -11.65 -10.62
CA LEU A 202 12.85 -10.77 -11.77
C LEU A 202 12.78 -9.29 -11.36
N ASN A 203 12.10 -8.98 -10.24
CA ASN A 203 12.05 -7.64 -9.69
C ASN A 203 13.43 -7.14 -9.30
N ASN A 204 14.24 -7.95 -8.61
CA ASN A 204 15.61 -7.57 -8.23
C ASN A 204 16.51 -7.30 -9.45
N ILE A 205 16.37 -8.09 -10.52
CA ILE A 205 17.08 -7.84 -11.78
C ILE A 205 16.64 -6.51 -12.39
N ASN A 206 15.34 -6.21 -12.39
CA ASN A 206 14.80 -4.96 -12.90
C ASN A 206 15.25 -3.76 -12.05
N SER A 207 15.18 -3.85 -10.72
CA SER A 207 15.67 -2.83 -9.79
C SER A 207 17.16 -2.58 -9.99
N SER A 208 17.97 -3.62 -10.23
CA SER A 208 19.39 -3.48 -10.56
C SER A 208 19.61 -2.70 -11.86
N ARG A 209 18.78 -2.92 -12.89
CA ARG A 209 18.82 -2.13 -14.14
C ARG A 209 18.40 -0.68 -13.92
N ASP A 210 17.45 -0.45 -13.04
CA ASP A 210 16.93 0.88 -12.76
C ASP A 210 17.92 1.73 -11.95
N ILE A 211 18.71 1.12 -11.06
CA ILE A 211 19.84 1.80 -10.39
C ILE A 211 20.79 2.43 -11.42
N PHE A 212 21.12 1.75 -12.52
CA PHE A 212 21.95 2.32 -13.58
C PHE A 212 21.35 3.55 -14.28
N LYS A 213 20.03 3.77 -14.18
CA LYS A 213 19.36 4.95 -14.73
C LYS A 213 19.26 6.09 -13.72
N VAL A 214 19.29 5.78 -12.42
CA VAL A 214 19.13 6.75 -11.33
C VAL A 214 20.48 7.32 -10.89
N TYR A 215 21.59 6.60 -11.09
CA TYR A 215 22.92 7.06 -10.72
C TYR A 215 23.75 7.44 -11.94
N ASP A 216 24.48 8.55 -11.85
CA ASP A 216 25.43 8.96 -12.88
C ASP A 216 26.74 8.16 -12.81
N GLU A 217 27.67 8.41 -13.76
CA GLU A 217 28.97 7.73 -13.82
C GLU A 217 29.85 7.96 -12.58
N LYS A 218 29.54 8.97 -11.75
CA LYS A 218 30.24 9.27 -10.50
C LYS A 218 29.58 8.63 -9.27
N GLY A 219 28.45 7.95 -9.46
CA GLY A 219 27.68 7.35 -8.37
C GLY A 219 26.85 8.36 -7.58
N GLU A 220 26.61 9.55 -8.13
CA GLU A 220 25.68 10.52 -7.55
C GLU A 220 24.25 10.21 -7.98
N SER A 221 23.31 10.30 -7.04
CA SER A 221 21.88 10.08 -7.31
C SER A 221 21.33 11.24 -8.15
N VAL A 222 20.93 10.93 -9.38
CA VAL A 222 20.17 11.80 -10.28
C VAL A 222 18.68 11.55 -10.07
N PHE A 223 18.24 11.61 -8.81
CA PHE A 223 16.82 11.49 -8.50
C PHE A 223 16.08 12.66 -9.13
N SER A 224 15.15 12.35 -10.02
CA SER A 224 14.28 13.32 -10.66
C SER A 224 12.85 12.79 -10.60
N ASN A 225 11.88 13.69 -10.54
CA ASN A 225 10.45 13.37 -10.59
C ASN A 225 10.12 12.56 -11.84
N LYS A 226 10.80 12.86 -12.95
CA LYS A 226 10.76 12.06 -14.17
C LYS A 226 11.11 10.57 -13.94
N THR A 227 12.15 10.27 -13.17
CA THR A 227 12.58 8.91 -12.83
C THR A 227 11.58 8.23 -11.89
N PHE A 228 11.08 8.96 -10.88
CA PHE A 228 10.02 8.45 -10.00
C PHE A 228 8.80 8.00 -10.80
N ILE A 229 8.28 8.88 -11.67
CA ILE A 229 7.07 8.62 -12.45
C ILE A 229 7.27 7.43 -13.40
N MET A 230 8.38 7.35 -14.12
CA MET A 230 8.57 6.32 -15.14
C MET A 230 8.96 4.94 -14.61
N ILE A 231 9.54 4.87 -13.40
CA ILE A 231 10.18 3.65 -12.92
C ILE A 231 9.64 3.22 -11.56
N GLN A 232 9.60 4.13 -10.59
CA GLN A 232 9.30 3.80 -9.19
C GLN A 232 7.80 3.86 -8.86
N PHE A 233 7.01 4.55 -9.69
CA PHE A 233 5.58 4.71 -9.48
C PHE A 233 4.80 3.39 -9.29
N PRO A 234 5.03 2.30 -10.06
CA PRO A 234 4.32 1.03 -9.85
C PRO A 234 4.47 0.47 -8.43
N GLU A 235 5.70 0.48 -7.91
CA GLU A 235 6.03 -0.02 -6.57
C GLU A 235 5.47 0.91 -5.49
N ALA A 236 5.65 2.23 -5.67
CA ALA A 236 5.09 3.23 -4.78
C ALA A 236 3.56 3.11 -4.70
N TYR A 237 2.87 2.96 -5.83
CA TYR A 237 1.43 2.77 -5.86
C TYR A 237 0.98 1.52 -5.11
N LEU A 238 1.66 0.38 -5.29
CA LEU A 238 1.31 -0.84 -4.55
C LEU A 238 1.53 -0.68 -3.05
N SER A 239 2.58 0.01 -2.62
CA SER A 239 2.80 0.25 -1.19
C SER A 239 1.70 1.15 -0.59
N GLU A 240 1.22 2.15 -1.33
CA GLU A 240 0.22 3.09 -0.84
C GLU A 240 -1.20 2.50 -0.91
N ILE A 241 -1.53 1.70 -1.92
CA ILE A 241 -2.89 1.16 -2.10
C ILE A 241 -3.32 0.28 -0.91
N GLU A 242 -2.38 -0.27 -0.15
CA GLU A 242 -2.66 -1.02 1.07
C GLU A 242 -3.34 -0.19 2.17
N GLU A 243 -3.23 1.15 2.13
CA GLU A 243 -3.99 2.02 3.04
C GLU A 243 -5.50 1.99 2.76
N LEU A 244 -5.95 1.53 1.58
CA LEU A 244 -7.37 1.32 1.30
C LEU A 244 -7.98 0.17 2.09
N ILE A 245 -7.13 -0.77 2.53
CA ILE A 245 -7.56 -1.98 3.18
C ILE A 245 -8.05 -1.67 4.61
N TRP A 246 -7.26 -0.89 5.38
CA TRP A 246 -7.63 -0.46 6.73
C TRP A 246 -7.26 1.00 6.99
N PRO A 247 -8.08 1.76 7.74
CA PRO A 247 -7.68 3.08 8.20
C PRO A 247 -6.44 2.99 9.10
N LYS A 248 -5.70 4.10 9.20
CA LYS A 248 -4.55 4.21 10.11
C LYS A 248 -5.00 3.87 11.52
N TRP A 249 -4.43 2.80 12.07
CA TRP A 249 -4.67 2.34 13.42
C TRP A 249 -3.44 2.57 14.27
N TYR A 250 -3.65 2.68 15.57
CA TYR A 250 -2.59 2.86 16.54
C TYR A 250 -2.84 1.91 17.71
N ALA A 251 -1.77 1.33 18.25
CA ALA A 251 -1.88 0.40 19.35
C ALA A 251 -0.86 0.67 20.46
N ALA A 252 -1.23 0.24 21.65
CA ALA A 252 -0.34 0.16 22.80
C ALA A 252 -0.29 -1.30 23.26
N CYS A 253 0.87 -1.93 23.11
CA CYS A 253 1.07 -3.32 23.46
C CYS A 253 1.51 -3.46 24.92
N PHE A 254 1.02 -4.52 25.57
CA PHE A 254 1.29 -4.84 26.97
C PHE A 254 1.69 -6.32 27.09
N THR A 255 2.46 -6.64 28.13
CA THR A 255 2.86 -8.01 28.45
C THR A 255 2.22 -8.48 29.75
N ASN A 256 1.93 -9.78 29.83
CA ASN A 256 1.43 -10.40 31.06
C ASN A 256 2.50 -10.55 32.13
N GLN A 257 3.77 -10.64 31.73
CA GLN A 257 4.91 -10.85 32.60
C GLN A 257 6.04 -9.87 32.27
N CYS A 258 6.82 -9.50 33.29
CA CYS A 258 7.97 -8.61 33.17
C CYS A 258 9.31 -9.27 33.55
N THR A 259 9.32 -10.58 33.76
CA THR A 259 10.50 -11.33 34.27
C THR A 259 11.38 -11.90 33.16
N SER A 260 10.90 -11.94 31.91
CA SER A 260 11.65 -12.47 30.78
C SER A 260 12.84 -11.58 30.41
N LEU A 261 14.05 -12.12 30.46
CA LEU A 261 15.27 -11.41 30.04
C LEU A 261 15.21 -10.97 28.57
N SER A 262 14.64 -11.81 27.69
CA SER A 262 14.47 -11.48 26.28
C SER A 262 13.59 -10.25 26.08
N SER A 263 12.52 -10.10 26.86
CA SER A 263 11.65 -8.92 26.80
C SER A 263 12.37 -7.65 27.27
N TRP A 264 13.26 -7.75 28.25
CA TRP A 264 14.09 -6.61 28.67
C TRP A 264 15.16 -6.23 27.63
N GLY A 265 15.68 -7.21 26.89
CA GLY A 265 16.55 -6.98 25.74
C GLY A 265 15.82 -6.21 24.64
N THR A 266 14.73 -6.78 24.12
CA THR A 266 13.99 -6.25 22.97
C THR A 266 13.19 -4.99 23.30
N TYR A 267 12.37 -5.03 24.35
CA TYR A 267 11.40 -3.97 24.68
C TYR A 267 11.90 -3.02 25.78
N GLY A 268 12.78 -3.51 26.66
CA GLY A 268 13.36 -2.76 27.78
C GLY A 268 14.60 -1.94 27.43
N ASP A 269 14.76 -1.53 26.17
CA ASP A 269 15.91 -0.72 25.69
C ASP A 269 17.29 -1.33 25.98
N ASN A 270 17.44 -2.63 25.71
CA ASN A 270 18.63 -3.39 26.10
C ASN A 270 18.90 -3.29 27.61
N HIS A 271 17.90 -3.58 28.43
CA HIS A 271 17.95 -3.55 29.91
C HIS A 271 18.15 -2.16 30.55
N ARG A 272 18.05 -1.05 29.79
CA ARG A 272 18.19 0.32 30.30
C ARG A 272 16.86 1.04 30.54
N GLY A 273 15.77 0.46 30.04
CA GLY A 273 14.43 1.01 30.15
C GLY A 273 13.79 0.74 31.51
N VAL A 274 12.49 1.02 31.58
CA VAL A 274 11.66 0.82 32.77
C VAL A 274 10.45 -0.03 32.38
N CYS A 275 9.96 -0.84 33.33
CA CYS A 275 8.72 -1.60 33.18
C CYS A 275 7.64 -0.98 34.08
N LEU A 276 6.59 -0.44 33.47
CA LEU A 276 5.44 0.14 34.16
C LEU A 276 4.38 -0.93 34.41
N LYS A 277 3.72 -0.85 35.57
CA LYS A 277 2.63 -1.76 35.95
C LYS A 277 1.30 -1.03 35.91
N PHE A 278 0.38 -1.53 35.08
CA PHE A 278 -0.96 -0.97 34.91
C PHE A 278 -2.00 -1.82 35.63
N LYS A 279 -2.90 -1.13 36.33
CA LYS A 279 -4.07 -1.71 36.98
C LYS A 279 -5.20 -1.84 35.97
N THR A 280 -5.63 -3.07 35.68
CA THR A 280 -6.71 -3.37 34.74
C THR A 280 -7.99 -3.72 35.49
N LYS A 281 -9.13 -3.56 34.81
CA LYS A 281 -10.45 -4.02 35.27
C LYS A 281 -10.83 -5.28 34.51
N TYR A 282 -11.23 -6.32 35.21
CA TYR A 282 -11.74 -7.54 34.58
C TYR A 282 -13.27 -7.49 34.57
N LYS A 283 -13.89 -7.68 33.41
CA LYS A 283 -15.35 -7.83 33.29
C LYS A 283 -15.67 -9.30 33.03
N GLU A 284 -16.40 -9.93 33.93
CA GLU A 284 -16.74 -11.36 33.83
C GLU A 284 -17.62 -11.69 32.60
N GLU A 285 -18.52 -10.79 32.22
CA GLU A 285 -19.42 -10.95 31.07
C GLU A 285 -18.65 -11.13 29.75
N ASP A 286 -17.59 -10.33 29.54
CA ASP A 286 -16.77 -10.35 28.32
C ASP A 286 -15.53 -11.27 28.44
N LYS A 287 -15.29 -11.86 29.61
CA LYS A 287 -14.06 -12.61 29.96
C LYS A 287 -12.78 -11.89 29.52
N SER A 288 -12.75 -10.57 29.65
CA SER A 288 -11.71 -9.71 29.08
C SER A 288 -11.23 -8.65 30.07
N GLU A 289 -9.97 -8.27 29.95
CA GLU A 289 -9.40 -7.16 30.70
C GLU A 289 -9.63 -5.83 29.97
N PHE A 290 -9.80 -4.76 30.74
CA PHE A 290 -10.04 -3.42 30.26
C PHE A 290 -9.12 -2.42 30.96
N LEU A 291 -8.81 -1.34 30.26
CA LEU A 291 -8.07 -0.19 30.77
C LEU A 291 -8.92 1.06 30.56
N ASP A 292 -9.17 1.80 31.63
CA ASP A 292 -9.87 3.08 31.54
C ASP A 292 -8.85 4.14 31.12
N LEU A 293 -9.13 4.82 30.02
CA LEU A 293 -8.31 5.92 29.53
C LEU A 293 -9.18 7.15 29.29
N THR A 294 -8.65 8.32 29.62
CA THR A 294 -9.24 9.59 29.24
C THR A 294 -8.75 9.96 27.85
N GLY A 295 -9.67 10.15 26.90
CA GLY A 295 -9.34 10.41 25.52
C GLY A 295 -10.46 11.14 24.77
N VAL A 296 -10.25 11.35 23.48
CA VAL A 296 -11.25 11.94 22.60
C VAL A 296 -12.31 10.88 22.28
N ILE A 297 -13.51 11.04 22.84
CA ILE A 297 -14.64 10.13 22.60
C ILE A 297 -15.38 10.52 21.31
N LYS A 298 -15.40 11.82 21.00
CA LYS A 298 -16.05 12.33 19.79
C LYS A 298 -15.18 13.40 19.16
N ASN A 299 -14.80 13.17 17.90
CA ASN A 299 -14.10 14.15 17.09
C ASN A 299 -15.04 14.68 16.00
N GLY A 300 -15.39 15.96 16.06
CA GLY A 300 -16.33 16.65 15.19
C GLY A 300 -16.15 18.16 15.31
N ALA A 301 -17.20 18.96 15.14
CA ALA A 301 -17.10 20.43 15.31
C ALA A 301 -16.59 20.86 16.70
N ASN A 302 -16.88 20.05 17.74
CA ASN A 302 -16.30 20.18 19.08
C ASN A 302 -15.70 18.83 19.49
N THR A 303 -14.43 18.82 19.88
CA THR A 303 -13.75 17.66 20.46
C THR A 303 -14.27 17.42 21.88
N VAL A 304 -14.85 16.24 22.12
CA VAL A 304 -15.30 15.84 23.46
C VAL A 304 -14.27 14.90 24.07
N ILE A 305 -13.67 15.33 25.18
CA ILE A 305 -12.76 14.53 25.99
C ILE A 305 -13.58 13.87 27.10
N GLY A 306 -13.39 12.57 27.30
CA GLY A 306 -13.98 11.85 28.41
C GLY A 306 -13.29 10.52 28.67
N ASN A 307 -13.81 9.76 29.63
CA ASN A 307 -13.28 8.45 29.97
C ASN A 307 -13.95 7.37 29.10
N ASP A 308 -13.13 6.53 28.50
CA ASP A 308 -13.58 5.35 27.75
C ASP A 308 -12.89 4.08 28.26
N CYS A 309 -13.57 2.94 28.13
CA CYS A 309 -13.08 1.63 28.56
C CYS A 309 -12.47 0.89 27.37
N TYR A 310 -11.15 0.86 27.28
CA TYR A 310 -10.45 0.15 26.20
C TYR A 310 -10.28 -1.32 26.54
N LYS A 311 -10.81 -2.21 25.68
CA LYS A 311 -10.63 -3.66 25.80
C LYS A 311 -9.19 -4.04 25.45
N LEU A 312 -8.56 -4.83 26.32
CA LEU A 312 -7.27 -5.46 26.04
C LEU A 312 -7.51 -6.78 25.30
N SER A 313 -7.11 -6.80 24.04
CA SER A 313 -7.16 -7.99 23.21
C SER A 313 -5.87 -8.79 23.36
N LYS A 314 -5.99 -10.09 23.62
CA LYS A 314 -4.83 -10.97 23.64
C LYS A 314 -4.37 -11.23 22.21
N PHE A 315 -3.13 -10.88 21.92
CA PHE A 315 -2.48 -11.26 20.67
C PHE A 315 -1.84 -12.64 20.84
N ASN A 316 -2.17 -13.58 19.95
CA ASN A 316 -1.53 -14.89 19.91
C ASN A 316 -0.60 -14.90 18.69
N TYR A 317 0.69 -15.14 18.92
CA TYR A 317 1.64 -15.37 17.84
C TYR A 317 1.32 -16.73 17.21
N GLU A 318 0.56 -16.72 16.13
CA GLU A 318 0.41 -17.88 15.26
C GLU A 318 1.51 -17.83 14.20
N ASN A 319 2.08 -19.00 13.87
CA ASN A 319 3.15 -19.09 12.86
C ASN A 319 2.65 -18.86 11.43
N VAL A 320 1.33 -18.73 11.23
CA VAL A 320 0.70 -18.53 9.93
C VAL A 320 0.02 -17.16 9.97
N LEU A 321 0.52 -16.25 9.14
CA LEU A 321 -0.15 -14.96 8.93
C LEU A 321 -1.48 -15.24 8.24
N SER A 322 -2.54 -14.56 8.70
CA SER A 322 -3.83 -14.67 8.02
C SER A 322 -3.75 -13.96 6.67
N GLU A 323 -4.02 -14.71 5.61
CA GLU A 323 -4.09 -14.17 4.26
C GLU A 323 -5.28 -13.21 4.11
N LEU A 324 -5.05 -12.07 3.48
CA LEU A 324 -6.06 -11.04 3.24
C LEU A 324 -6.24 -10.84 1.73
N ASP A 325 -7.46 -11.05 1.26
CA ASP A 325 -7.85 -10.69 -0.11
C ASP A 325 -8.11 -9.18 -0.19
N PHE A 326 -7.25 -8.46 -0.89
CA PHE A 326 -7.32 -7.01 -1.08
C PHE A 326 -8.72 -6.54 -1.50
N PHE A 327 -9.35 -7.18 -2.50
CA PHE A 327 -10.61 -6.71 -3.05
C PHE A 327 -11.77 -6.87 -2.08
N LYS A 328 -11.73 -7.90 -1.23
CA LYS A 328 -12.76 -8.18 -0.23
C LYS A 328 -12.59 -7.36 1.07
N THR A 329 -11.49 -6.64 1.20
CA THR A 329 -11.08 -6.05 2.47
C THR A 329 -10.86 -4.54 2.41
N LEU A 330 -11.51 -3.80 1.50
CA LEU A 330 -11.37 -2.34 1.35
C LEU A 330 -12.08 -1.51 2.44
N GLY A 331 -11.71 -1.71 3.71
CA GLY A 331 -12.30 -1.05 4.88
C GLY A 331 -11.95 0.44 5.04
N GLY A 332 -10.96 0.95 4.31
CA GLY A 332 -10.63 2.38 4.25
C GLY A 332 -11.61 3.21 3.41
N LEU A 333 -12.48 2.57 2.62
CA LEU A 333 -13.45 3.24 1.77
C LEU A 333 -14.84 3.27 2.39
N THR A 334 -15.59 4.33 2.11
CA THR A 334 -17.03 4.37 2.42
C THR A 334 -17.79 3.41 1.51
N TYR A 335 -18.86 2.80 2.02
CA TYR A 335 -19.68 1.86 1.25
C TYR A 335 -20.12 2.40 -0.14
N PRO A 336 -20.56 3.67 -0.29
CA PRO A 336 -20.91 4.21 -1.61
C PRO A 336 -19.73 4.28 -2.57
N ASN A 337 -18.53 4.57 -2.07
CA ASN A 337 -17.33 4.62 -2.90
C ASN A 337 -16.90 3.20 -3.30
N PHE A 338 -16.94 2.26 -2.36
CA PHE A 338 -16.66 0.85 -2.60
C PHE A 338 -17.57 0.26 -3.69
N ASP A 339 -18.89 0.40 -3.54
CA ASP A 339 -19.89 -0.16 -4.46
C ASP A 339 -19.78 0.49 -5.86
N LYS A 340 -19.70 1.81 -5.92
CA LYS A 340 -19.72 2.55 -7.20
C LYS A 340 -18.42 2.49 -7.99
N TYR A 341 -17.27 2.30 -7.35
CA TYR A 341 -15.96 2.39 -8.03
C TYR A 341 -15.24 1.07 -8.18
N TRP A 342 -15.40 0.16 -7.24
CA TRP A 342 -14.72 -1.14 -7.28
C TRP A 342 -15.63 -2.22 -7.84
N TYR A 343 -16.90 -2.24 -7.42
CA TYR A 343 -17.83 -3.33 -7.77
C TYR A 343 -18.79 -3.00 -8.91
N ALA A 344 -18.99 -1.72 -9.24
CA ALA A 344 -19.83 -1.35 -10.35
C ALA A 344 -19.10 -1.54 -11.69
N ASN A 345 -19.76 -2.25 -12.60
CA ASN A 345 -19.38 -2.22 -14.00
C ASN A 345 -19.78 -0.85 -14.59
N LYS A 346 -18.80 0.01 -14.85
CA LYS A 346 -19.03 1.14 -15.76
C LYS A 346 -19.32 0.54 -17.13
N LYS A 347 -20.62 0.39 -17.46
CA LYS A 347 -21.06 0.10 -18.84
C LYS A 347 -20.28 1.02 -19.77
N ALA A 348 -19.58 0.40 -20.71
CA ALA A 348 -18.84 1.03 -21.79
C ALA A 348 -19.68 2.07 -22.53
#